data_AF-A0A4Q3J9W5-F1
#
_entry.id   AF-A0A4Q3J9W5-F1
#
_cell.length_a   1.000
_cell.length_b   1.000
_cell.length_c   1.000
_cell.angle_alpha   90.00
_cell.angle_beta   90.00
_cell.angle_gamma   90.00
#
_symmetry.space_group_name_H-M   'P 1'
#
loop_
_entity.id
_entity.type
_entity.pdbx_description
1 polymer ?
#
loop_
_entity_poly.entity_id
_entity_poly.type
_entity_poly.pdbx_seq_one_letter_code
_entity_poly.pdbx_strand_id
1 'polypeptide(L)'
;MGLRPINAIVDITNLVSLGWGRPLHAYDADTLVGKPVLRNARPGESFDALDNKVYTLDETMTVIADDAGPLCLGGVMGGIRSGTTDATVNLFMECASWDPDLIARTGRKTGIVSDARYRLERSVDPALTEPGLELATRLVLELCGGEPLERSISGEDVYPETLVDFPLSEVERLTGLRTPAAEVEAILGRLGFELSGAGERRLVKVPSWRPDVTQKADLAEEVMRMVGVDNVPVEPLPRLNHVAQRMLTPIQNRRRLARRSLAARGLDEAVNWSFISEAEA
;
A
#
# COMPACT_ATOMS: atom_id res chain seq x y z
N MET A 1 8.12 -17.63 2.48
CA MET A 1 8.44 -16.41 1.72
C MET A 1 8.47 -16.60 0.21
N GLY A 2 8.77 -17.79 -0.33
CA GLY A 2 8.67 -18.03 -1.78
C GLY A 2 9.78 -17.38 -2.64
N LEU A 3 10.75 -16.71 -2.01
CA LEU A 3 11.93 -16.15 -2.66
C LEU A 3 13.06 -17.18 -2.74
N ARG A 4 13.74 -17.21 -3.89
CA ARG A 4 14.98 -17.96 -4.08
C ARG A 4 16.14 -17.12 -3.53
N PRO A 5 16.96 -17.66 -2.61
CA PRO A 5 18.21 -17.02 -2.18
C PRO A 5 19.12 -16.70 -3.37
N ILE A 6 19.75 -15.52 -3.36
CA ILE A 6 20.65 -15.08 -4.44
C ILE A 6 22.08 -14.96 -3.92
N ASN A 7 22.32 -14.01 -3.04
CA ASN A 7 23.57 -13.81 -2.32
C ASN A 7 23.27 -13.10 -0.99
N ALA A 8 24.25 -13.02 -0.09
CA ALA A 8 24.04 -12.47 1.25
C ALA A 8 23.45 -11.04 1.22
N ILE A 9 23.93 -10.16 0.34
CA ILE A 9 23.47 -8.77 0.27
C ILE A 9 22.02 -8.67 -0.21
N VAL A 10 21.67 -9.36 -1.30
CA VAL A 10 20.31 -9.39 -1.83
C VAL A 10 19.35 -10.08 -0.85
N ASP A 11 19.81 -11.10 -0.15
CA ASP A 11 18.99 -11.80 0.83
C ASP A 11 18.76 -10.96 2.08
N ILE A 12 19.71 -10.10 2.49
CA ILE A 12 19.52 -9.11 3.56
C ILE A 12 18.45 -8.07 3.16
N THR A 13 18.52 -7.50 1.97
CA THR A 13 17.51 -6.50 1.53
C THR A 13 16.12 -7.13 1.44
N ASN A 14 16.02 -8.37 0.95
CA ASN A 14 14.78 -9.15 0.96
C ASN A 14 14.30 -9.45 2.39
N LEU A 15 15.19 -9.82 3.30
CA LEU A 15 14.85 -10.12 4.69
C LEU A 15 14.28 -8.89 5.40
N VAL A 16 14.89 -7.72 5.24
CA VAL A 16 14.39 -6.47 5.83
C VAL A 16 13.08 -6.05 5.17
N SER A 17 12.97 -6.17 3.84
CA SER A 17 11.72 -5.90 3.11
C SER A 17 10.54 -6.76 3.58
N LEU A 18 10.77 -8.06 3.79
CA LEU A 18 9.73 -8.98 4.21
C LEU A 18 9.46 -8.93 5.72
N GLY A 19 10.50 -8.80 6.53
CA GLY A 19 10.43 -8.85 7.99
C GLY A 19 10.01 -7.54 8.63
N TRP A 20 10.45 -6.41 8.08
CA TRP A 20 10.17 -5.06 8.59
C TRP A 20 9.25 -4.25 7.67
N GLY A 21 8.84 -4.83 6.54
CA GLY A 21 7.99 -4.15 5.57
C GLY A 21 8.71 -3.05 4.79
N ARG A 22 10.03 -2.88 4.94
CA ARG A 22 10.82 -1.78 4.37
C ARG A 22 11.70 -2.27 3.22
N PRO A 23 11.31 -2.07 1.95
CA PRO A 23 12.16 -2.42 0.81
C PRO A 23 13.44 -1.58 0.79
N LEU A 24 14.55 -2.24 0.49
CA LEU A 24 15.86 -1.62 0.26
C LEU A 24 16.39 -2.02 -1.11
N HIS A 25 17.33 -1.23 -1.62
CA HIS A 25 18.12 -1.59 -2.78
C HIS A 25 19.61 -1.51 -2.47
N ALA A 26 20.37 -2.45 -3.04
CA ALA A 26 21.80 -2.55 -2.89
C ALA A 26 22.45 -2.35 -4.25
N TYR A 27 23.31 -1.35 -4.35
CA TYR A 27 24.08 -1.06 -5.55
C TYR A 27 25.56 -1.44 -5.35
N ASP A 28 26.19 -1.96 -6.39
CA ASP A 28 27.66 -2.04 -6.44
C ASP A 28 28.24 -0.63 -6.56
N ALA A 29 28.86 -0.14 -5.49
CA ALA A 29 29.34 1.23 -5.42
C ALA A 29 30.47 1.52 -6.44
N ASP A 30 31.24 0.52 -6.83
CA ASP A 30 32.35 0.67 -7.78
C ASP A 30 31.86 0.87 -9.23
N THR A 31 30.58 0.59 -9.49
CA THR A 31 29.95 0.77 -10.81
C THR A 31 29.29 2.15 -11.00
N LEU A 32 29.20 2.93 -9.92
CA LEU A 32 28.53 4.24 -9.93
C LEU A 32 29.43 5.29 -10.60
N VAL A 33 28.83 6.12 -11.45
CA VAL A 33 29.54 7.20 -12.16
C VAL A 33 29.07 8.55 -11.63
N GLY A 34 29.89 9.16 -10.78
CA GLY A 34 29.56 10.43 -10.14
C GLY A 34 28.62 10.25 -8.95
N LYS A 35 27.81 11.28 -8.66
CA LYS A 35 26.92 11.29 -7.48
C LYS A 35 25.51 10.81 -7.88
N PRO A 36 24.96 9.77 -7.22
CA PRO A 36 23.57 9.40 -7.41
C PRO A 36 22.62 10.54 -7.05
N VAL A 37 21.60 10.74 -7.88
CA VAL A 37 20.56 11.76 -7.73
C VAL A 37 19.18 11.15 -7.92
N LEU A 38 18.26 11.55 -7.04
CA LEU A 38 16.84 11.27 -7.20
C LEU A 38 16.23 12.31 -8.13
N ARG A 39 15.61 11.88 -9.23
CA ARG A 39 14.95 12.78 -10.19
C ARG A 39 13.85 12.06 -10.98
N ASN A 40 13.04 12.82 -11.70
CA ASN A 40 12.21 12.26 -12.75
C ASN A 40 13.10 11.77 -13.92
N ALA A 41 12.63 10.73 -14.61
CA ALA A 41 13.25 10.26 -15.84
C ALA A 41 13.10 11.31 -16.95
N ARG A 42 14.00 11.26 -17.93
CA ARG A 42 13.91 12.10 -19.12
C ARG A 42 13.04 11.41 -20.18
N PRO A 43 12.31 12.15 -21.03
CA PRO A 43 11.53 11.55 -22.10
C PRO A 43 12.40 10.69 -23.02
N GLY A 44 12.02 9.41 -23.17
CA GLY A 44 12.74 8.47 -24.03
C GLY A 44 14.02 7.89 -23.40
N GLU A 45 14.27 8.14 -22.11
CA GLU A 45 15.43 7.59 -21.40
C GLU A 45 15.34 6.06 -21.33
N SER A 46 16.43 5.36 -21.65
CA SER A 46 16.47 3.90 -21.67
C SER A 46 16.91 3.35 -20.31
N PHE A 47 16.25 2.30 -19.83
CA PHE A 47 16.58 1.63 -18.57
C PHE A 47 16.62 0.12 -18.74
N ASP A 48 17.80 -0.46 -18.54
CA ASP A 48 18.02 -1.90 -18.54
C ASP A 48 17.80 -2.48 -17.14
N ALA A 49 16.67 -3.14 -16.95
CA ALA A 49 16.16 -3.59 -15.66
C ALA A 49 16.62 -5.01 -15.31
N LEU A 50 16.67 -5.33 -14.01
CA LEU A 50 17.08 -6.65 -13.52
C LEU A 50 16.22 -7.84 -14.01
N ASP A 51 15.06 -7.60 -14.60
CA ASP A 51 14.25 -8.64 -15.26
C ASP A 51 14.69 -8.93 -16.72
N ASN A 52 15.85 -8.40 -17.14
CA ASN A 52 16.45 -8.51 -18.47
C ASN A 52 15.58 -7.91 -19.57
N LYS A 53 14.89 -6.81 -19.27
CA LYS A 53 14.15 -6.02 -20.24
C LYS A 53 14.60 -4.58 -20.23
N VAL A 54 14.54 -3.99 -21.41
CA VAL A 54 14.79 -2.57 -21.61
C VAL A 54 13.46 -1.82 -21.61
N TYR A 55 13.37 -0.82 -20.75
CA TYR A 55 12.21 0.05 -20.61
C TYR A 55 12.53 1.44 -21.14
N THR A 56 11.61 2.00 -21.92
CA THR A 56 11.62 3.42 -22.29
C THR A 56 10.88 4.19 -21.20
N LEU A 57 11.58 5.11 -20.55
CA LEU A 57 11.08 5.92 -19.47
C LEU A 57 10.57 7.29 -19.97
N ASP A 58 9.77 7.93 -19.14
CA ASP A 58 9.27 9.29 -19.35
C ASP A 58 9.17 10.05 -18.03
N GLU A 59 8.88 11.35 -18.13
CA GLU A 59 8.90 12.30 -17.03
C GLU A 59 7.94 11.98 -15.88
N THR A 60 6.98 11.07 -16.08
CA THR A 60 6.06 10.64 -15.01
C THR A 60 6.67 9.60 -14.08
N MET A 61 7.84 9.06 -14.42
CA MET A 61 8.55 8.02 -13.66
C MET A 61 9.70 8.63 -12.86
N THR A 62 9.87 8.18 -11.61
CA THR A 62 10.98 8.59 -10.74
C THR A 62 12.10 7.55 -10.81
N VAL A 63 13.35 8.03 -10.91
CA VAL A 63 14.57 7.20 -10.96
C VAL A 63 15.58 7.71 -9.96
N ILE A 64 16.40 6.79 -9.43
CA ILE A 64 17.73 7.15 -8.97
C ILE A 64 18.66 6.99 -10.16
N ALA A 65 19.43 8.02 -10.46
CA ALA A 65 20.33 8.06 -11.61
C ALA A 65 21.68 8.63 -11.22
N ASP A 66 22.71 8.32 -11.98
CA ASP A 66 24.03 8.94 -11.88
C ASP A 66 24.38 9.67 -13.19
N ASP A 67 25.64 10.04 -13.39
CA ASP A 67 26.08 10.77 -14.59
C ASP A 67 25.98 9.93 -15.87
N ALA A 68 25.94 8.60 -15.76
CA ALA A 68 25.82 7.67 -16.88
C ALA A 68 24.37 7.27 -17.19
N GLY A 69 23.42 7.48 -16.27
CA GLY A 69 22.00 7.26 -16.50
C GLY A 69 21.25 6.65 -15.32
N PRO A 70 20.03 6.13 -15.52
CA PRO A 70 19.25 5.52 -14.45
C PRO A 70 19.96 4.30 -13.85
N LEU A 71 19.94 4.22 -12.53
CA LEU A 71 20.40 3.09 -11.72
C LEU A 71 19.22 2.21 -11.30
N CYS A 72 18.06 2.82 -11.05
CA CYS A 72 16.82 2.10 -10.75
C CYS A 72 15.60 2.89 -11.22
N LEU A 73 14.50 2.16 -11.40
CA LEU A 73 13.16 2.71 -11.39
C LEU A 73 12.69 2.72 -9.93
N GLY A 74 12.62 3.93 -9.36
CA GLY A 74 12.50 4.15 -7.92
C GLY A 74 11.36 3.35 -7.30
N GLY A 75 11.66 2.55 -6.26
CA GLY A 75 10.69 1.71 -5.57
C GLY A 75 10.06 0.57 -6.40
N VAL A 76 10.47 0.37 -7.66
CA VAL A 76 9.90 -0.62 -8.57
C VAL A 76 10.91 -1.71 -8.94
N MET A 77 12.06 -1.33 -9.51
CA MET A 77 13.08 -2.28 -9.96
C MET A 77 14.47 -1.64 -10.03
N GLY A 78 15.51 -2.37 -9.60
CA GLY A 78 16.90 -2.02 -9.89
C GLY A 78 17.30 -2.25 -11.33
N GLY A 79 18.36 -1.59 -11.76
CA GLY A 79 18.99 -1.77 -13.07
C GLY A 79 20.11 -2.80 -13.04
N ILE A 80 20.44 -3.36 -14.20
CA ILE A 80 21.52 -4.35 -14.33
C ILE A 80 22.89 -3.73 -14.07
N ARG A 81 23.12 -2.51 -14.57
CA ARG A 81 24.43 -1.84 -14.56
C ARG A 81 25.05 -1.71 -13.18
N SER A 82 24.23 -1.48 -12.16
CA SER A 82 24.65 -1.24 -10.77
C SER A 82 24.22 -2.34 -9.80
N GLY A 83 23.74 -3.48 -10.32
CA GLY A 83 23.35 -4.62 -9.52
C GLY A 83 24.55 -5.24 -8.81
N THR A 84 24.34 -5.70 -7.58
CA THR A 84 25.37 -6.43 -6.82
C THR A 84 25.63 -7.82 -7.39
N THR A 85 26.88 -8.25 -7.34
CA THR A 85 27.36 -9.55 -7.79
C THR A 85 28.24 -10.18 -6.71
N ASP A 86 28.68 -11.42 -6.92
CA ASP A 86 29.63 -12.09 -6.01
C ASP A 86 31.02 -11.41 -5.97
N ALA A 87 31.31 -10.51 -6.93
CA ALA A 87 32.54 -9.73 -6.98
C ALA A 87 32.41 -8.36 -6.27
N THR A 88 31.20 -7.96 -5.88
CA THR A 88 30.97 -6.66 -5.24
C THR A 88 31.65 -6.60 -3.88
N VAL A 89 32.48 -5.58 -3.68
CA VAL A 89 33.20 -5.33 -2.41
C VAL A 89 32.76 -4.03 -1.74
N ASN A 90 32.39 -3.02 -2.53
CA ASN A 90 31.89 -1.73 -2.04
C ASN A 90 30.39 -1.64 -2.29
N LEU A 91 29.62 -1.30 -1.26
CA LEU A 91 28.17 -1.32 -1.28
C LEU A 91 27.61 0.08 -1.06
N PHE A 92 26.70 0.51 -1.94
CA PHE A 92 25.84 1.64 -1.69
C PHE A 92 24.42 1.12 -1.37
N MET A 93 24.00 1.26 -0.12
CA MET A 93 22.68 0.81 0.35
C MET A 93 21.68 1.95 0.33
N GLU A 94 20.58 1.75 -0.39
CA GLU A 94 19.45 2.66 -0.45
C GLU A 94 18.29 2.15 0.40
N CYS A 95 17.83 3.02 1.29
CA CYS A 95 16.55 2.89 1.96
C CYS A 95 15.79 4.20 1.71
N ALA A 96 14.68 4.15 0.98
CA ALA A 96 13.96 5.35 0.56
C ALA A 96 12.47 5.24 0.88
N SER A 97 11.86 6.41 1.10
CA SER A 97 10.42 6.61 1.17
C SER A 97 9.91 7.14 -0.17
N TRP A 98 8.82 6.54 -0.66
CA TRP A 98 8.30 6.76 -2.01
C TRP A 98 6.83 7.17 -1.96
N ASP A 99 6.41 8.03 -2.87
CA ASP A 99 4.99 8.34 -3.09
C ASP A 99 4.26 7.10 -3.64
N PRO A 100 3.29 6.53 -2.90
CA PRO A 100 2.62 5.28 -3.30
C PRO A 100 1.90 5.38 -4.64
N ASP A 101 1.35 6.55 -4.99
CA ASP A 101 0.64 6.76 -6.23
C ASP A 101 1.60 6.81 -7.42
N LEU A 102 2.77 7.43 -7.27
CA LEU A 102 3.81 7.41 -8.30
C LEU A 102 4.34 5.99 -8.54
N ILE A 103 4.56 5.21 -7.48
CA ILE A 103 4.93 3.81 -7.59
C ILE A 103 3.85 3.00 -8.31
N ALA A 104 2.58 3.17 -7.92
CA ALA A 104 1.46 2.46 -8.54
C ALA A 104 1.30 2.81 -10.03
N ARG A 105 1.40 4.11 -10.38
CA ARG A 105 1.34 4.58 -11.78
C ARG A 105 2.48 4.00 -12.61
N THR A 106 3.71 4.10 -12.11
CA THR A 106 4.91 3.60 -12.78
C THR A 106 4.81 2.10 -13.01
N GLY A 107 4.47 1.31 -11.98
CA GLY A 107 4.34 -0.13 -12.10
C GLY A 107 3.22 -0.59 -13.04
N ARG A 108 2.07 0.13 -13.09
CA ARG A 108 1.01 -0.16 -14.07
C ARG A 108 1.45 0.14 -15.50
N LYS A 109 2.19 1.24 -15.69
CA LYS A 109 2.67 1.68 -17.01
C LYS A 109 3.73 0.75 -17.58
N THR A 110 4.64 0.23 -16.74
CA THR A 110 5.69 -0.70 -17.16
C THR A 110 5.26 -2.17 -17.14
N GLY A 111 4.17 -2.50 -16.43
CA GLY A 111 3.74 -3.87 -16.20
C GLY A 111 4.63 -4.65 -15.23
N ILE A 112 5.60 -4.01 -14.58
CA ILE A 112 6.52 -4.66 -13.64
C ILE A 112 5.79 -4.99 -12.34
N VAL A 113 5.84 -6.26 -11.93
CA VAL A 113 5.32 -6.72 -10.63
C VAL A 113 6.50 -7.18 -9.79
N SER A 114 6.77 -6.49 -8.68
CA SER A 114 7.85 -6.81 -7.75
C SER A 114 7.36 -6.72 -6.29
N ASP A 115 8.04 -7.44 -5.39
CA ASP A 115 7.74 -7.40 -3.96
C ASP A 115 7.92 -6.01 -3.33
N ALA A 116 8.91 -5.26 -3.81
CA ALA A 116 9.15 -3.88 -3.39
C ALA A 116 7.99 -2.97 -3.81
N ARG A 117 7.61 -3.02 -5.11
CA ARG A 117 6.47 -2.26 -5.64
C ARG A 117 5.20 -2.58 -4.86
N TYR A 118 4.90 -3.86 -4.63
CA TYR A 118 3.69 -4.30 -3.94
C TYR A 118 3.52 -3.63 -2.56
N ARG A 119 4.63 -3.46 -1.83
CA ARG A 119 4.64 -2.79 -0.52
C ARG A 119 4.55 -1.27 -0.67
N LEU A 120 5.42 -0.70 -1.48
CA LEU A 120 5.54 0.76 -1.62
C LEU A 120 4.29 1.40 -2.22
N GLU A 121 3.57 0.71 -3.12
CA GLU A 121 2.29 1.19 -3.65
C GLU A 121 1.13 1.15 -2.64
N ARG A 122 1.33 0.54 -1.47
CA ARG A 122 0.34 0.41 -0.37
C ARG A 122 0.73 1.23 0.87
N SER A 123 1.68 2.14 0.71
CA SER A 123 2.30 2.92 1.77
C SER A 123 3.13 2.07 2.73
N VAL A 124 4.39 2.47 2.92
CA VAL A 124 5.29 1.88 3.91
C VAL A 124 5.71 2.97 4.87
N ASP A 125 5.62 2.70 6.17
CA ASP A 125 5.88 3.64 7.27
C ASP A 125 7.18 4.45 7.11
N PRO A 126 7.11 5.72 6.71
CA PRO A 126 8.30 6.55 6.46
C PRO A 126 9.26 6.60 7.66
N ALA A 127 8.76 6.51 8.89
CA ALA A 127 9.60 6.50 10.09
C ALA A 127 10.56 5.28 10.17
N LEU A 128 10.34 4.24 9.35
CA LEU A 128 11.22 3.07 9.25
C LEU A 128 12.32 3.22 8.20
N THR A 129 12.45 4.35 7.49
CA THR A 129 13.52 4.54 6.50
C THR A 129 14.91 4.44 7.15
N GLU A 130 15.19 5.26 8.16
CA GLU A 130 16.48 5.21 8.87
C GLU A 130 16.66 3.90 9.67
N PRO A 131 15.71 3.45 10.52
CA PRO A 131 15.84 2.17 11.22
C PRO A 131 16.05 0.97 10.28
N GLY A 132 15.41 0.98 9.11
CA GLY A 132 15.58 -0.07 8.10
C GLY A 132 16.99 -0.09 7.50
N LEU A 133 17.56 1.09 7.24
CA LEU A 133 18.95 1.22 6.79
C LEU A 133 19.93 0.73 7.86
N GLU A 134 19.77 1.16 9.11
CA GLU A 134 20.62 0.73 10.23
C GLU A 134 20.55 -0.80 10.45
N LEU A 135 19.36 -1.38 10.33
CA LEU A 135 19.19 -2.83 10.41
C LEU A 135 19.92 -3.55 9.28
N ALA A 136 19.77 -3.10 8.04
CA ALA A 136 20.44 -3.69 6.89
C ALA A 136 21.97 -3.58 7.03
N THR A 137 22.48 -2.41 7.42
CA THR A 137 23.91 -2.18 7.70
C THR A 137 24.42 -3.14 8.77
N ARG A 138 23.72 -3.29 9.89
CA ARG A 138 24.10 -4.23 10.96
C ARG A 138 24.17 -5.68 10.46
N LEU A 139 23.18 -6.11 9.67
CA LEU A 139 23.16 -7.46 9.10
C LEU A 139 24.31 -7.68 8.11
N VAL A 140 24.65 -6.67 7.30
CA VAL A 140 25.82 -6.73 6.41
C VAL A 140 27.11 -6.89 7.21
N LEU A 141 27.30 -6.10 8.28
CA LEU A 141 28.50 -6.20 9.12
C LEU A 141 28.61 -7.56 9.82
N GLU A 142 27.48 -8.10 10.29
CA GLU A 142 27.46 -9.40 10.98
C GLU A 142 27.75 -10.57 10.03
N LEU A 143 27.23 -10.53 8.80
CA LEU A 143 27.27 -11.67 7.87
C LEU A 143 28.38 -11.59 6.82
N CYS A 144 28.74 -10.37 6.40
CA CYS A 144 29.70 -10.12 5.32
C CYS A 144 30.97 -9.39 5.82
N GLY A 145 30.90 -8.72 6.96
CA GLY A 145 31.97 -7.85 7.46
C GLY A 145 31.99 -6.49 6.75
N GLY A 146 33.17 -5.86 6.70
CA GLY A 146 33.37 -4.53 6.11
C GLY A 146 33.37 -3.41 7.14
N GLU A 147 33.37 -2.17 6.64
CA GLU A 147 33.39 -0.94 7.45
C GLU A 147 32.26 -0.03 6.98
N PRO A 148 31.33 0.39 7.87
CA PRO A 148 30.25 1.28 7.48
C PRO A 148 30.77 2.72 7.39
N LEU A 149 30.31 3.46 6.38
CA LEU A 149 30.53 4.90 6.29
C LEU A 149 29.38 5.67 6.93
N GLU A 150 29.58 6.97 7.15
CA GLU A 150 28.50 7.86 7.58
C GLU A 150 27.37 7.86 6.56
N ARG A 151 26.14 7.71 7.07
CA ARG A 151 24.93 7.76 6.23
C ARG A 151 24.74 9.14 5.63
N SER A 152 24.32 9.17 4.37
CA SER A 152 23.87 10.40 3.71
C SER A 152 22.34 10.44 3.70
N ILE A 153 21.77 11.54 4.17
CA ILE A 153 20.32 11.77 4.17
C ILE A 153 20.03 12.83 3.09
N SER A 154 19.05 12.56 2.25
CA SER A 154 18.57 13.48 1.23
C SER A 154 17.05 13.56 1.29
N GLY A 155 16.53 14.77 1.54
CA GLY A 155 15.11 14.99 1.80
C GLY A 155 14.76 14.77 3.28
N GLU A 156 13.46 14.84 3.56
CA GLU A 156 12.89 14.59 4.88
C GLU A 156 11.75 13.60 4.71
N ASP A 157 11.61 12.67 5.66
CA ASP A 157 10.44 11.78 5.69
C ASP A 157 9.20 12.62 5.99
N VAL A 158 8.24 12.61 5.05
CA VAL A 158 6.94 13.27 5.23
C VAL A 158 5.94 12.20 5.61
N TYR A 159 5.38 12.32 6.81
CA TYR A 159 4.25 11.53 7.25
C TYR A 159 3.19 12.44 7.87
N PRO A 160 1.90 12.09 7.80
CA PRO A 160 0.86 12.89 8.41
C PRO A 160 0.96 12.88 9.95
N GLU A 161 1.07 14.04 10.58
CA GLU A 161 0.89 14.21 12.03
C GLU A 161 -0.62 14.21 12.35
N THR A 162 -1.30 13.11 11.99
CA THR A 162 -2.75 13.01 12.08
C THR A 162 -3.19 12.93 13.55
N LEU A 163 -3.96 13.94 13.96
CA LEU A 163 -4.65 13.99 15.24
C LEU A 163 -6.15 13.91 15.01
N VAL A 164 -6.79 12.88 15.57
CA VAL A 164 -8.24 12.69 15.49
C VAL A 164 -8.86 13.01 16.83
N ASP A 165 -9.71 14.05 16.87
CA ASP A 165 -10.58 14.31 18.00
C ASP A 165 -11.71 13.27 18.01
N PHE A 166 -11.62 12.28 18.90
CA PHE A 166 -12.43 11.07 18.91
C PHE A 166 -13.40 11.06 20.12
N PRO A 167 -14.71 11.34 19.90
CA PRO A 167 -15.73 11.06 20.88
C PRO A 167 -15.92 9.55 21.03
N LEU A 168 -15.84 9.03 22.25
CA LEU A 168 -15.93 7.59 22.50
C LEU A 168 -17.30 7.01 22.12
N SER A 169 -18.35 7.84 22.13
CA SER A 169 -19.70 7.50 21.66
C SER A 169 -19.76 7.13 20.17
N GLU A 170 -18.74 7.47 19.37
CA GLU A 170 -18.71 7.09 17.96
C GLU A 170 -18.62 5.58 17.77
N VAL A 171 -18.03 4.85 18.71
CA VAL A 171 -17.99 3.39 18.68
C VAL A 171 -19.42 2.83 18.69
N GLU A 172 -20.22 3.16 19.69
CA GLU A 172 -21.62 2.70 19.77
C GLU A 172 -22.46 3.24 18.60
N ARG A 173 -22.28 4.51 18.24
CA ARG A 173 -23.07 5.15 17.16
C ARG A 173 -22.88 4.47 15.81
N LEU A 174 -21.65 4.06 15.47
CA LEU A 174 -21.32 3.49 14.17
C LEU A 174 -21.46 1.97 14.13
N THR A 175 -21.25 1.30 15.27
CA THR A 175 -21.09 -0.16 15.32
C THR A 175 -22.16 -0.86 16.16
N GLY A 176 -22.89 -0.11 17.00
CA GLY A 176 -23.81 -0.66 18.00
C GLY A 176 -23.10 -1.27 19.23
N LEU A 177 -21.76 -1.33 19.24
CA LEU A 177 -21.01 -1.89 20.35
C LEU A 177 -20.93 -0.90 21.53
N ARG A 178 -21.42 -1.35 22.69
CA ARG A 178 -21.27 -0.64 23.97
C ARG A 178 -19.96 -1.01 24.63
N THR A 179 -18.87 -0.41 24.16
CA THR A 179 -17.52 -0.67 24.69
C THR A 179 -17.16 0.36 25.76
N PRO A 180 -16.79 -0.07 26.99
CA PRO A 180 -16.33 0.86 28.03
C PRO A 180 -15.11 1.66 27.60
N ALA A 181 -15.02 2.92 28.04
CA ALA A 181 -13.93 3.84 27.69
C ALA A 181 -12.53 3.25 27.93
N ALA A 182 -12.33 2.58 29.07
CA ALA A 182 -11.05 1.94 29.42
C ALA A 182 -10.66 0.82 28.44
N GLU A 183 -11.63 0.11 27.87
CA GLU A 183 -11.37 -0.94 26.89
C GLU A 183 -11.03 -0.33 25.52
N VAL A 184 -11.73 0.72 25.11
CA VAL A 184 -11.41 1.49 23.89
C VAL A 184 -9.97 2.01 23.94
N GLU A 185 -9.58 2.63 25.06
CA GLU A 185 -8.21 3.13 25.27
C GLU A 185 -7.17 2.02 25.25
N ALA A 186 -7.46 0.89 25.92
CA ALA A 186 -6.54 -0.25 25.96
C ALA A 186 -6.35 -0.87 24.56
N ILE A 187 -7.41 -0.96 23.76
CA ILE A 187 -7.34 -1.46 22.38
C ILE A 187 -6.49 -0.52 21.52
N LEU A 188 -6.85 0.77 21.47
CA LEU A 188 -6.14 1.74 20.63
C LEU A 188 -4.68 1.88 21.08
N GLY A 189 -4.41 1.90 22.39
CA GLY A 189 -3.05 1.92 22.92
C GLY A 189 -2.21 0.70 22.51
N ARG A 190 -2.78 -0.51 22.52
CA ARG A 190 -2.09 -1.73 22.06
C ARG A 190 -1.81 -1.73 20.56
N LEU A 191 -2.62 -1.03 19.78
CA LEU A 191 -2.42 -0.86 18.33
C LEU A 191 -1.41 0.25 18.01
N GLY A 192 -0.88 0.94 19.02
CA GLY A 192 0.14 1.98 18.89
C GLY A 192 -0.39 3.39 18.69
N PHE A 193 -1.69 3.62 18.87
CA PHE A 193 -2.22 4.98 18.91
C PHE A 193 -1.89 5.62 20.26
N GLU A 194 -1.45 6.88 20.26
CA GLU A 194 -1.28 7.64 21.50
C GLU A 194 -2.56 8.41 21.81
N LEU A 195 -3.10 8.24 23.01
CA LEU A 195 -4.34 8.87 23.43
C LEU A 195 -4.05 9.92 24.51
N SER A 196 -4.69 11.09 24.38
CA SER A 196 -4.68 12.13 25.39
C SER A 196 -6.07 12.72 25.60
N GLY A 197 -6.27 13.43 26.72
CA GLY A 197 -7.57 14.00 27.11
C GLY A 197 -8.29 13.19 28.19
N ALA A 198 -9.52 13.59 28.52
CA ALA A 198 -10.32 13.04 29.62
C ALA A 198 -11.82 13.10 29.31
N GLY A 199 -12.64 12.39 30.11
CA GLY A 199 -14.09 12.35 29.94
C GLY A 199 -14.52 11.54 28.71
N GLU A 200 -15.44 12.08 27.91
CA GLU A 200 -16.08 11.39 26.76
C GLU A 200 -15.30 11.51 25.43
N ARG A 201 -14.15 12.20 25.43
CA ARG A 201 -13.36 12.45 24.21
C ARG A 201 -11.89 12.16 24.41
N ARG A 202 -11.24 11.62 23.39
CA ARG A 202 -9.78 11.48 23.33
C ARG A 202 -9.26 12.20 22.10
N LEU A 203 -8.14 12.90 22.24
CA LEU A 203 -7.33 13.29 21.10
C LEU A 203 -6.38 12.13 20.81
N VAL A 204 -6.52 11.52 19.64
CA VAL A 204 -5.80 10.32 19.25
C VAL A 204 -4.77 10.67 18.19
N LYS A 205 -3.48 10.46 18.51
CA LYS A 205 -2.38 10.55 17.54
C LYS A 205 -2.24 9.23 16.81
N VAL A 206 -2.32 9.31 15.49
CA VAL A 206 -2.19 8.15 14.60
C VAL A 206 -0.71 7.83 14.41
N PRO A 207 -0.29 6.56 14.56
CA PRO A 207 1.08 6.16 14.30
C PRO A 207 1.42 6.21 12.81
N SER A 208 2.69 6.45 12.47
CA SER A 208 3.15 6.70 11.11
C SER A 208 2.94 5.52 10.13
N TRP A 209 2.84 4.28 10.65
CA TRP A 209 2.52 3.09 9.85
C TRP A 209 1.02 2.90 9.57
N ARG A 210 0.14 3.81 10.01
CA ARG A 210 -1.32 3.77 9.80
C ARG A 210 -1.83 4.96 8.98
N PRO A 211 -1.33 5.18 7.76
CA PRO A 211 -1.80 6.28 6.91
C PRO A 211 -3.27 6.10 6.47
N ASP A 212 -3.83 4.91 6.64
CA ASP A 212 -5.24 4.59 6.42
C ASP A 212 -6.19 5.23 7.45
N VAL A 213 -5.69 5.59 8.65
CA VAL A 213 -6.50 6.17 9.71
C VAL A 213 -6.45 7.70 9.65
N THR A 214 -7.56 8.31 9.27
CA THR A 214 -7.68 9.75 9.04
C THR A 214 -8.88 10.39 9.75
N GLN A 215 -9.84 9.58 10.19
CA GLN A 215 -11.09 10.05 10.78
C GLN A 215 -11.62 9.13 11.90
N LYS A 216 -12.67 9.59 12.57
CA LYS A 216 -13.30 8.92 13.71
C LYS A 216 -13.84 7.53 13.35
N ALA A 217 -14.36 7.36 12.13
CA ALA A 217 -14.92 6.10 11.69
C ALA A 217 -13.85 5.00 11.60
N ASP A 218 -12.65 5.36 11.15
CA ASP A 218 -11.52 4.45 11.06
C ASP A 218 -11.11 3.98 12.46
N LEU A 219 -11.07 4.89 13.46
CA LEU A 219 -10.83 4.50 14.86
C LEU A 219 -11.95 3.62 15.44
N ALA A 220 -13.21 3.86 15.07
CA ALA A 220 -14.32 3.01 15.49
C ALA A 220 -14.21 1.59 14.88
N GLU A 221 -13.75 1.48 13.63
CA GLU A 221 -13.44 0.19 13.00
C GLU A 221 -12.31 -0.54 13.73
N GLU A 222 -11.24 0.16 14.11
CA GLU A 222 -10.14 -0.41 14.90
C GLU A 222 -10.60 -1.01 16.22
N VAL A 223 -11.53 -0.34 16.91
CA VAL A 223 -12.14 -0.86 18.13
C VAL A 223 -13.02 -2.08 17.81
N MET A 224 -13.91 -1.95 16.83
CA MET A 224 -14.85 -3.00 16.45
C MET A 224 -14.16 -4.29 16.04
N ARG A 225 -13.11 -4.22 15.20
CA ARG A 225 -12.39 -5.41 14.73
C ARG A 225 -11.66 -6.14 15.87
N MET A 226 -11.25 -5.41 16.90
CA MET A 226 -10.56 -5.98 18.07
C MET A 226 -11.54 -6.53 19.11
N VAL A 227 -12.71 -5.91 19.29
CA VAL A 227 -13.82 -6.47 20.07
C VAL A 227 -14.40 -7.70 19.35
N GLY A 228 -14.42 -7.70 18.02
CA GLY A 228 -14.94 -8.75 17.18
C GLY A 228 -16.25 -8.35 16.50
N VAL A 229 -16.31 -8.48 15.17
CA VAL A 229 -17.51 -8.18 14.39
C VAL A 229 -18.68 -9.08 14.78
N ASP A 230 -18.41 -10.32 15.22
CA ASP A 230 -19.42 -11.26 15.72
C ASP A 230 -20.17 -10.76 16.97
N ASN A 231 -19.59 -9.80 17.69
CA ASN A 231 -20.21 -9.19 18.88
C ASN A 231 -21.11 -8.00 18.54
N VAL A 232 -21.16 -7.57 17.28
CA VAL A 232 -22.07 -6.50 16.84
C VAL A 232 -23.52 -6.97 17.03
N PRO A 233 -24.35 -6.22 17.78
CA PRO A 233 -25.70 -6.66 18.09
C PRO A 233 -26.55 -6.76 16.84
N VAL A 234 -27.30 -7.86 16.72
CA VAL A 234 -28.32 -8.02 15.69
C VAL A 234 -29.56 -7.26 16.13
N GLU A 235 -29.71 -6.03 15.67
CA GLU A 235 -30.91 -5.24 15.91
C GLU A 235 -31.96 -5.42 14.80
N PRO A 236 -33.25 -5.47 15.14
CA PRO A 236 -34.31 -5.41 14.14
C PRO A 236 -34.19 -4.14 13.31
N LEU A 237 -34.23 -4.28 11.99
CA LEU A 237 -34.22 -3.12 11.09
C LEU A 237 -35.38 -2.17 11.44
N PRO A 238 -35.12 -0.85 11.50
CA PRO A 238 -36.16 0.11 11.82
C PRO A 238 -37.28 0.05 10.78
N ARG A 239 -38.53 0.12 11.23
CA ARG A 239 -39.67 0.26 10.33
C ARG A 239 -39.64 1.63 9.69
N LEU A 240 -39.16 1.71 8.45
CA LEU A 240 -39.09 2.95 7.69
C LEU A 240 -40.47 3.54 7.37
N ASN A 241 -41.50 2.70 7.27
CA ASN A 241 -42.88 3.10 6.97
C ASN A 241 -43.89 2.32 7.82
N HIS A 242 -44.95 2.99 8.28
CA HIS A 242 -46.05 2.36 9.03
C HIS A 242 -47.02 1.58 8.15
N VAL A 243 -47.06 1.89 6.85
CA VAL A 243 -47.90 1.23 5.85
C VAL A 243 -47.02 0.73 4.71
N ALA A 244 -47.24 -0.51 4.28
CA ALA A 244 -46.53 -1.07 3.13
C ALA A 244 -46.84 -0.24 1.88
N GLN A 245 -45.81 0.40 1.33
CA GLN A 245 -45.93 1.12 0.07
C GLN A 245 -46.01 0.14 -1.10
N ARG A 246 -46.49 0.62 -2.24
CA ARG A 246 -46.51 -0.16 -3.48
C ARG A 246 -45.07 -0.53 -3.86
N MET A 247 -44.72 -1.81 -3.68
CA MET A 247 -43.33 -2.28 -3.86
C MET A 247 -42.86 -2.28 -5.31
N LEU A 248 -43.78 -2.53 -6.27
CA LEU A 248 -43.45 -2.61 -7.69
C LEU A 248 -44.11 -1.49 -8.48
N THR A 249 -43.31 -0.80 -9.28
CA THR A 249 -43.79 0.19 -10.25
C THR A 249 -44.66 -0.49 -11.32
N PRO A 250 -45.52 0.26 -12.04
CA PRO A 250 -46.30 -0.30 -13.14
C PRO A 250 -45.45 -1.01 -14.20
N ILE A 251 -44.27 -0.47 -14.55
CA ILE A 251 -43.39 -1.09 -15.56
C ILE A 251 -42.77 -2.40 -15.07
N GLN A 252 -42.38 -2.49 -13.79
CA GLN A 252 -41.87 -3.73 -13.20
C GLN A 252 -42.97 -4.82 -13.18
N ASN A 253 -44.19 -4.46 -12.81
CA ASN A 253 -45.34 -5.39 -12.86
C ASN A 253 -45.63 -5.86 -14.28
N ARG A 254 -45.63 -4.95 -15.26
CA ARG A 254 -45.82 -5.29 -16.68
C ARG A 254 -44.73 -6.22 -17.21
N ARG A 255 -43.45 -5.93 -16.92
CA ARG A 255 -42.32 -6.81 -17.30
C ARG A 255 -42.49 -8.22 -16.73
N ARG A 256 -42.85 -8.35 -15.45
CA ARG A 256 -43.10 -9.64 -14.79
C ARG A 256 -44.26 -10.40 -15.45
N LEU A 257 -45.35 -9.71 -15.76
CA LEU A 257 -46.51 -10.33 -16.41
C LEU A 257 -46.17 -10.76 -17.84
N ALA A 258 -45.44 -9.93 -18.59
CA ALA A 258 -44.99 -10.24 -19.96
C ALA A 258 -44.10 -11.48 -19.98
N ARG A 259 -43.06 -11.55 -19.12
CA ARG A 259 -42.19 -12.74 -18.99
C ARG A 259 -42.99 -14.01 -18.73
N ARG A 260 -43.90 -13.98 -17.75
CA ARG A 260 -44.76 -15.13 -17.43
C ARG A 260 -45.68 -15.52 -18.60
N SER A 261 -46.23 -14.53 -19.30
CA SER A 261 -47.13 -14.75 -20.42
C SER A 261 -46.43 -15.35 -21.65
N LEU A 262 -45.17 -14.98 -21.87
CA LEU A 262 -44.31 -15.53 -22.93
C LEU A 262 -43.84 -16.95 -22.57
N ALA A 263 -43.41 -17.17 -21.33
CA ALA A 263 -43.02 -18.50 -20.84
C ALA A 263 -44.18 -19.51 -20.92
N ALA A 264 -45.40 -19.11 -20.52
CA ALA A 264 -46.60 -19.95 -20.63
C ALA A 264 -46.97 -20.31 -22.10
N ARG A 265 -46.40 -19.62 -23.08
CA ARG A 265 -46.56 -19.87 -24.52
C ARG A 265 -45.39 -20.65 -25.13
N GLY A 266 -44.44 -21.12 -24.32
CA GLY A 266 -43.30 -21.92 -24.76
C GLY A 266 -42.11 -21.11 -25.25
N LEU A 267 -42.00 -19.82 -24.91
CA LEU A 267 -40.77 -19.04 -25.15
C LEU A 267 -39.84 -19.12 -23.94
N ASP A 268 -38.55 -19.32 -24.21
CA ASP A 268 -37.49 -19.22 -23.20
C ASP A 268 -36.95 -17.79 -23.11
N GLU A 269 -36.70 -17.31 -21.88
CA GLU A 269 -36.06 -16.01 -21.68
C GLU A 269 -34.55 -16.15 -21.92
N ALA A 270 -34.04 -15.46 -22.94
CA ALA A 270 -32.61 -15.37 -23.22
C ALA A 270 -32.01 -14.08 -22.62
N VAL A 271 -30.84 -14.20 -22.01
CA VAL A 271 -29.98 -13.05 -21.64
C VAL A 271 -28.86 -12.99 -22.66
N ASN A 272 -28.85 -11.95 -23.48
CA ASN A 272 -27.92 -11.79 -24.59
C ASN A 272 -26.82 -10.77 -24.29
N TRP A 273 -25.80 -10.77 -25.14
CA TRP A 273 -24.70 -9.82 -25.06
C TRP A 273 -25.21 -8.41 -25.37
N SER A 274 -24.83 -7.44 -24.52
CA SER A 274 -25.08 -6.03 -24.78
C SER A 274 -24.12 -5.44 -25.82
N PHE A 275 -23.00 -6.12 -26.06
CA PHE A 275 -22.05 -5.78 -27.11
C PHE A 275 -22.23 -6.73 -28.28
N ILE A 276 -22.36 -6.14 -29.46
CA ILE A 276 -22.37 -6.82 -30.75
C ILE A 276 -21.24 -6.25 -31.61
N SER A 277 -20.91 -6.93 -32.70
CA SER A 277 -19.90 -6.42 -33.61
C SER A 277 -20.36 -5.07 -34.20
N GLU A 278 -19.42 -4.20 -34.57
CA GLU A 278 -19.76 -2.92 -35.21
C GLU A 278 -20.62 -3.11 -36.48
N ALA A 279 -20.41 -4.21 -37.20
CA ALA A 279 -21.21 -4.57 -38.36
C ALA A 279 -22.68 -4.90 -38.04
N GLU A 280 -22.98 -5.26 -36.78
CA GLU A 280 -24.31 -5.65 -36.30
C GLU A 280 -24.97 -4.57 -35.41
N ALA A 281 -24.24 -3.48 -35.09
CA ALA A 281 -24.67 -2.37 -34.24
C ALA A 281 -25.65 -1.42 -34.95
#